data_AF-A0A6V8Q5B3-F1
#
_entry.id   AF-A0A6V8Q5B3-F1
#
_cell.length_a   1.000
_cell.length_b   1.000
_cell.length_c   1.000
_cell.angle_alpha   90.00
_cell.angle_beta   90.00
_cell.angle_gamma   90.00
#
_symmetry.space_group_name_H-M   'P 1'
#
loop_
_entity.id
_entity.type
_entity.pdbx_description
1 polymer ?
#
loop_
_entity_poly.entity_id
_entity_poly.type
_entity_poly.pdbx_seq_one_letter_code
_entity_poly.pdbx_strand_id
1 'polypeptide(L)' 'MEGVLGVRMMGGGFGGCTINIVREEAIERVMDELGQGYGRRFGLVPEFYVCEASQGASILKPSK' A
#
# COMPACT_ATOMS: atom_id res chain seq x y z
N MET A 1 -2.39 12.14 9.18
CA MET A 1 -2.89 12.00 7.81
C MET A 1 -4.32 11.51 7.89
N GLU A 2 -5.28 12.35 7.54
CA GLU A 2 -6.70 12.04 7.67
C GLU A 2 -7.11 10.95 6.67
N GLY A 3 -8.04 10.07 7.07
CA GLY A 3 -8.48 8.92 6.25
C GLY A 3 -7.66 7.64 6.42
N VAL A 4 -6.52 7.68 7.12
CA VAL A 4 -5.76 6.46 7.49
C VAL A 4 -6.31 5.87 8.78
N LEU A 5 -6.79 4.63 8.72
CA LEU A 5 -7.39 3.91 9.86
C LEU A 5 -6.36 3.14 10.68
N GLY A 6 -5.27 2.70 10.03
CA GLY A 6 -4.20 1.97 10.70
C GLY A 6 -3.07 1.62 9.75
N VAL A 7 -1.89 1.39 10.31
CA VAL A 7 -0.68 1.05 9.57
C VAL A 7 0.17 0.04 10.35
N ARG A 8 0.85 -0.85 9.64
CA ARG A 8 1.95 -1.64 10.19
C ARG A 8 2.97 -2.02 9.12
N MET A 9 4.17 -2.40 9.54
CA MET A 9 5.11 -3.11 8.66
C MET A 9 4.56 -4.49 8.26
N MET A 10 4.90 -4.94 7.06
CA MET A 10 4.57 -6.26 6.53
C MET A 10 5.86 -7.07 6.28
N GLY A 11 5.85 -8.36 6.63
CA GLY A 11 7.00 -9.25 6.45
C GLY A 11 7.97 -9.26 7.65
N GLY A 12 9.22 -9.68 7.40
CA GLY A 12 10.24 -9.88 8.44
C GLY A 12 10.94 -8.61 8.94
N GLY A 13 10.75 -7.48 8.26
CA GLY A 13 11.31 -6.17 8.64
C GLY A 13 12.68 -5.83 8.07
N PHE A 14 13.34 -4.85 8.71
CA PHE A 14 14.60 -4.21 8.26
C PHE A 14 14.52 -3.57 6.87
N GLY A 15 13.31 -3.20 6.45
CA GLY A 15 12.98 -2.70 5.13
C GLY A 15 11.64 -3.27 4.66
N GLY A 16 11.44 -3.30 3.34
CA GLY A 16 10.25 -3.88 2.71
C GLY A 16 9.06 -2.92 2.68
N CYS A 17 7.87 -3.47 2.89
CA CYS A 17 6.61 -2.76 2.68
C CYS A 17 5.85 -2.51 3.99
N THR A 18 5.02 -1.47 3.98
CA THR A 18 3.97 -1.25 4.99
C THR A 18 2.61 -1.54 4.38
N ILE A 19 1.69 -2.06 5.19
CA ILE A 19 0.27 -2.11 4.83
C ILE A 19 -0.47 -0.98 5.56
N ASN A 20 -1.29 -0.25 4.80
CA ASN A 20 -2.05 0.90 5.28
C ASN A 20 -3.53 0.66 4.98
N ILE A 21 -4.38 0.72 5.99
CA ILE A 21 -5.83 0.69 5.81
C ILE A 21 -6.28 2.14 5.68
N VAL A 22 -6.79 2.50 4.51
CA VAL A 22 -7.12 3.88 4.15
C VAL A 22 -8.54 3.92 3.60
N ARG A 23 -9.28 4.98 3.92
CA ARG A 23 -10.57 5.27 3.28
C ARG A 23 -10.35 5.55 1.80
N GLU A 24 -11.21 5.02 0.94
CA GLU A 24 -11.04 5.07 -0.51
C GLU A 24 -10.91 6.51 -1.03
N GLU A 25 -11.74 7.41 -0.50
CA GLU A 25 -11.73 8.85 -0.82
C GLU A 25 -10.44 9.58 -0.41
N ALA A 26 -9.58 8.96 0.40
CA ALA A 26 -8.34 9.55 0.88
C ALA A 26 -7.09 8.97 0.21
N ILE A 27 -7.20 7.96 -0.66
CA ILE A 27 -6.04 7.22 -1.22
C ILE A 27 -5.06 8.15 -1.93
N GLU A 28 -5.52 8.99 -2.86
CA GLU A 28 -4.63 9.87 -3.65
C GLU A 28 -3.86 10.86 -2.76
N ARG A 29 -4.57 11.55 -1.86
CA ARG A 29 -3.95 12.48 -0.90
C ARG A 29 -2.91 11.78 -0.02
N VAL A 30 -3.25 10.58 0.46
CA VAL A 30 -2.35 9.80 1.33
C VAL A 30 -1.07 9.41 0.58
N MET A 31 -1.17 8.98 -0.68
CA MET A 31 -0.01 8.64 -1.50
C MET A 31 0.88 9.87 -1.77
N ASP A 32 0.30 11.03 -2.05
CA ASP A 32 1.07 12.26 -2.28
C ASP A 32 1.80 12.72 -1.01
N GLU A 33 1.10 12.80 0.12
CA GLU A 33 1.71 13.20 1.40
C GLU A 33 2.84 12.24 1.82
N LEU A 34 2.62 10.93 1.66
CA LEU A 34 3.64 9.91 1.93
C LEU A 34 4.82 10.01 0.96
N GLY A 35 4.57 10.15 -0.33
CA GLY A 35 5.59 10.25 -1.37
C GLY A 35 6.51 11.44 -1.13
N GLN A 36 5.93 12.62 -0.91
CA GLN A 36 6.69 13.82 -0.60
C GLN A 36 7.42 13.72 0.75
N GLY A 37 6.75 13.21 1.79
CA GLY A 37 7.34 13.06 3.12
C GLY A 37 8.53 12.10 3.12
N TYR A 38 8.39 10.95 2.44
CA TYR A 38 9.44 9.95 2.31
C TYR A 38 10.62 10.47 1.48
N GLY A 39 10.34 11.13 0.35
CA GLY A 39 11.35 11.78 -0.48
C GLY A 39 12.13 12.86 0.25
N ARG A 40 11.46 13.76 1.00
CA ARG A 40 12.13 14.80 1.79
C ARG A 40 13.03 14.23 2.89
N ARG A 41 12.60 13.14 3.53
CA ARG A 41 13.31 12.57 4.70
C ARG A 41 14.45 11.64 4.31
N PHE A 42 14.28 10.85 3.24
CA PHE A 42 15.19 9.77 2.89
C PHE A 42 15.84 9.93 1.52
N GLY A 43 15.38 10.87 0.68
CA GLY A 43 15.86 11.03 -0.69
C GLY A 43 15.47 9.89 -1.62
N LEU A 44 14.45 9.11 -1.25
CA LEU A 44 13.97 7.93 -1.97
C LEU A 44 12.54 8.15 -2.45
N VAL A 45 12.19 7.53 -3.58
CA VAL A 45 10.82 7.52 -4.11
C VAL A 45 10.15 6.20 -3.70
N PRO A 46 9.08 6.22 -2.89
CA PRO A 46 8.36 5.00 -2.53
C PRO A 46 7.44 4.55 -3.67
N GLU A 47 7.20 3.24 -3.74
CA GLU A 47 6.19 2.65 -4.63
C GLU A 47 4.89 2.42 -3.86
N PHE A 48 3.76 2.63 -4.53
CA PHE A 48 2.43 2.44 -3.95
C PHE A 48 1.63 1.42 -4.75
N TYR A 49 0.94 0.55 -4.03
CA TYR A 49 0.07 -0.49 -4.59
C TYR A 49 -1.28 -0.42 -3.89
N VAL A 50 -2.34 -0.11 -4.63
CA VAL A 50 -3.71 -0.23 -4.14
C VAL A 50 -4.13 -1.68 -4.34
N CYS A 51 -4.37 -2.40 -3.25
CA CYS A 51 -4.63 -3.83 -3.28
C CYS A 51 -5.97 -4.17 -2.64
N GLU A 52 -6.63 -5.19 -3.19
CA GLU A 52 -7.78 -5.85 -2.62
C GLU A 52 -7.45 -7.31 -2.27
N ALA A 53 -8.21 -7.90 -1.35
CA ALA A 53 -8.06 -9.32 -1.03
C ALA A 53 -8.48 -10.16 -2.23
N SER A 54 -7.60 -11.04 -2.69
CA SER A 54 -7.82 -11.85 -3.89
C SER A 54 -7.65 -13.34 -3.60
N GLN A 55 -8.17 -14.16 -4.53
CA GLN A 55 -8.08 -15.61 -4.43
C GLN A 55 -6.63 -16.07 -4.61
N GLY A 56 -6.22 -17.07 -3.82
CA GLY A 56 -4.93 -17.75 -4.01
C GLY A 56 -4.83 -18.51 -5.33
N ALA A 57 -3.63 -19.00 -5.63
CA ALA A 57 -3.36 -19.77 -6.84
C ALA A 57 -4.32 -20.97 -6.99
N SER A 58 -4.93 -21.11 -8.17
CA SER A 58 -5.87 -22.18 -8.48
C SER A 58 -5.83 -22.55 -9.97
N ILE A 59 -6.32 -23.74 -10.31
CA ILE A 59 -6.41 -24.18 -11.71
C ILE A 59 -7.53 -23.38 -12.38
N LEU A 60 -7.17 -22.65 -13.45
CA LEU A 60 -8.15 -21.97 -14.29
C LEU A 60 -8.99 -23.03 -15.00
N LYS A 61 -10.28 -23.12 -14.66
CA LYS A 61 -11.22 -23.89 -15.46
C LYS A 61 -11.53 -23.06 -16.70
N PRO A 62 -11.44 -23.63 -17.91
CA PRO A 62 -11.87 -22.93 -19.12
C PRO A 62 -13.32 -22.47 -18.93
N SER A 63 -13.57 -21.19 -19.16
CA SER A 63 -14.93 -20.68 -19.32
C SER A 63 -15.55 -21.38 -20.54
N LYS A 64 -16.70 -22.01 -20.32
CA LYS A 64 -17.44 -22.77 -21.33
C LYS A 64 -17.72 -21.96 -22.60
#